data_AF-A0A117KD03-F1
#
_entry.id   AF-A0A117KD03-F1
#
_cell.length_a   1.000
_cell.length_b   1.000
_cell.length_c   1.000
_cell.angle_alpha   90.00
_cell.angle_beta   90.00
_cell.angle_gamma   90.00
#
_symmetry.space_group_name_H-M   'P 1'
#
loop_
_entity.id
_entity.type
_entity.pdbx_description
1 polymer ?
#
loop_
_entity_poly.entity_id
_entity_poly.type
_entity_poly.pdbx_seq_one_letter_code
_entity_poly.pdbx_strand_id
1 'polypeptide(L)'
;MMSLQDNGQKIIRKEFKNERIPESIRLGNHFVDDFIFDENNQAANIPINALRVIFNIISIISNEQFRPEDRPKQLSLFDDDFETENNTFALLKIKNSKISPSGSTKQVINAYEFLAKFKMGWYKSQNRKGKEIKTFAGLISTPTYDERGYTSFLISSYWLKKLIVIPEYNYMLYQLVYNIKNNKHIIFAIWLAKLPSSGTVLKLSTLNSKFDLNYRTANGFCFKFLKQVKCSLDKYSTVSFTFKCKAEYISIHPYSTSKLQEAELNTDREHLFITYRINYFKKRYKLQEQEMQQFIYQYRNIVQTRELIEKSYNYFIKRNRKLKLRSSDIKGKFFLKEMQQLMTELYRDSRMGKFLPDGYPVIF
;
A
#
# COMPACT_ATOMS: atom_id res chain seq x y z
N MET A 1 7.07 -26.24 -57.63
CA MET A 1 6.37 -26.41 -56.34
C MET A 1 6.98 -25.41 -55.37
N MET A 2 6.32 -24.26 -55.16
CA MET A 2 6.82 -23.18 -54.32
C MET A 2 6.68 -23.54 -52.85
N SER A 3 7.79 -23.52 -52.12
CA SER A 3 7.85 -23.62 -50.67
C SER A 3 7.31 -22.33 -50.04
N LEU A 4 6.13 -22.39 -49.43
CA LEU A 4 5.69 -21.37 -48.48
C LEU A 4 6.31 -21.68 -47.11
N GLN A 5 7.52 -21.17 -46.88
CA GLN A 5 7.99 -20.92 -45.53
C GLN A 5 7.25 -19.68 -45.01
N ASP A 6 6.10 -19.90 -44.36
CA ASP A 6 5.46 -18.86 -43.56
C ASP A 6 6.24 -18.72 -42.24
N ASN A 7 7.35 -17.97 -42.29
CA ASN A 7 8.10 -17.63 -41.10
C ASN A 7 7.22 -16.72 -40.23
N GLY A 8 6.65 -17.28 -39.16
CA GLY A 8 5.93 -16.56 -38.09
C GLY A 8 6.82 -15.59 -37.32
N GLN A 9 7.34 -14.56 -38.00
CA GLN A 9 8.26 -13.57 -37.48
C GLN A 9 7.53 -12.70 -36.45
N LYS A 10 8.13 -12.56 -35.26
CA LYS A 10 7.62 -11.70 -34.20
C LYS A 10 8.03 -10.27 -34.48
N ILE A 11 7.08 -9.34 -34.37
CA ILE A 11 7.30 -7.93 -34.73
C ILE A 11 7.25 -7.09 -33.46
N ILE A 12 8.38 -6.49 -33.10
CA ILE A 12 8.47 -5.61 -31.93
C ILE A 12 8.19 -4.19 -32.40
N ARG A 13 7.05 -3.62 -31.97
CA ARG A 13 6.61 -2.27 -32.39
C ARG A 13 7.05 -1.16 -31.44
N LYS A 14 7.19 -1.46 -30.15
CA LYS A 14 7.54 -0.47 -29.13
C LYS A 14 8.32 -1.11 -27.99
N GLU A 15 9.33 -0.40 -27.51
CA GLU A 15 10.00 -0.69 -26.24
C GLU A 15 9.49 0.31 -25.19
N PHE A 16 8.99 -0.19 -24.07
CA PHE A 16 8.58 0.67 -22.95
C PHE A 16 9.67 0.74 -21.90
N LYS A 17 10.01 1.97 -21.51
CA LYS A 17 10.92 2.29 -20.41
C LYS A 17 10.20 3.24 -19.46
N ASN A 18 10.40 3.05 -18.17
CA ASN A 18 9.96 4.00 -17.18
C ASN A 18 11.10 4.36 -16.24
N GLU A 19 11.36 5.65 -16.12
CA GLU A 19 12.43 6.22 -15.32
C GLU A 19 12.02 6.42 -13.85
N ARG A 20 10.70 6.49 -13.57
CA ARG A 20 10.18 6.81 -12.22
C ARG A 20 9.22 5.77 -11.69
N ILE A 21 9.40 5.39 -10.43
CA ILE A 21 8.44 4.55 -9.72
C ILE A 21 7.27 5.43 -9.26
N PRO A 22 6.04 5.20 -9.72
CA PRO A 22 4.90 5.97 -9.29
C PRO A 22 4.46 5.56 -7.88
N GLU A 23 3.79 6.47 -7.17
CA GLU A 23 3.19 6.17 -5.86
C GLU A 23 1.99 5.23 -6.01
N SER A 24 1.15 5.48 -7.01
CA SER A 24 -0.01 4.66 -7.37
C SER A 24 0.00 4.24 -8.83
N ILE A 25 -0.64 3.13 -9.12
CA ILE A 25 -0.87 2.60 -10.47
C ILE A 25 -2.37 2.58 -10.77
N ARG A 26 -2.71 2.71 -12.05
CA ARG A 26 -4.09 2.59 -12.55
C ARG A 26 -4.30 1.18 -13.08
N LEU A 27 -5.10 0.41 -12.36
CA LEU A 27 -5.40 -0.97 -12.70
C LEU A 27 -6.75 -1.02 -13.43
N GLY A 28 -6.73 -1.27 -14.73
CA GLY A 28 -7.94 -1.30 -15.57
C GLY A 28 -8.88 -2.47 -15.23
N ASN A 29 -10.18 -2.20 -15.13
CA ASN A 29 -11.17 -3.19 -14.72
C ASN A 29 -11.24 -4.38 -15.67
N HIS A 30 -11.16 -4.15 -16.98
CA HIS A 30 -11.16 -5.23 -17.97
C HIS A 30 -9.98 -6.20 -17.80
N PHE A 31 -8.77 -5.68 -17.58
CA PHE A 31 -7.62 -6.52 -17.32
C PHE A 31 -7.80 -7.33 -16.03
N VAL A 32 -8.36 -6.72 -14.98
CA VAL A 32 -8.66 -7.41 -13.72
C VAL A 32 -9.65 -8.56 -13.95
N ASP A 33 -10.73 -8.30 -14.66
CA ASP A 33 -11.80 -9.28 -14.88
C ASP A 33 -11.37 -10.42 -15.79
N ASP A 34 -10.54 -10.14 -16.80
CA ASP A 34 -10.12 -11.15 -17.77
C ASP A 34 -8.88 -11.92 -17.34
N PHE A 35 -8.00 -11.32 -16.53
CA PHE A 35 -6.72 -11.93 -16.15
C PHE A 35 -6.68 -12.37 -14.69
N ILE A 36 -7.07 -11.49 -13.74
CA ILE A 36 -6.99 -11.76 -12.30
C ILE A 36 -8.17 -12.61 -11.82
N PHE A 37 -9.37 -12.32 -12.33
CA PHE A 37 -10.55 -13.16 -12.15
C PHE A 37 -10.78 -13.99 -13.41
N ASP A 38 -11.50 -15.10 -13.29
CA ASP A 38 -11.98 -15.87 -14.43
C ASP A 38 -13.44 -15.50 -14.77
N GLU A 39 -14.00 -16.16 -15.78
CA GLU A 39 -15.38 -15.94 -16.22
C GLU A 39 -16.42 -16.24 -15.13
N ASN A 40 -16.09 -17.13 -14.18
CA ASN A 40 -16.91 -17.42 -12.99
C ASN A 40 -16.64 -16.45 -11.84
N ASN A 41 -15.87 -15.39 -12.08
CA ASN A 41 -15.44 -14.40 -11.11
C ASN A 41 -14.67 -15.04 -9.93
N GLN A 42 -13.97 -16.15 -10.17
CA GLN A 42 -13.03 -16.75 -9.23
C GLN A 42 -11.63 -16.18 -9.46
N ALA A 43 -10.93 -15.90 -8.36
CA ALA A 43 -9.59 -15.37 -8.41
C ALA A 43 -8.60 -16.45 -8.84
N ALA A 44 -7.76 -16.09 -9.79
CA ALA A 44 -6.62 -16.89 -10.19
C ALA A 44 -5.61 -17.05 -9.04
N ASN A 45 -5.02 -18.23 -8.90
CA ASN A 45 -3.94 -18.48 -7.95
C ASN A 45 -2.60 -17.92 -8.48
N ILE A 46 -2.46 -16.59 -8.50
CA ILE A 46 -1.28 -15.91 -9.01
C ILE A 46 -0.22 -15.81 -7.89
N PRO A 47 1.02 -16.31 -8.09
CA PRO A 47 2.09 -16.17 -7.12
C PRO A 47 2.45 -14.70 -6.84
N ILE A 48 2.90 -14.41 -5.61
CA ILE A 48 3.28 -13.04 -5.22
C ILE A 48 4.30 -12.39 -6.16
N ASN A 49 5.29 -13.15 -6.63
CA ASN A 49 6.31 -12.63 -7.54
C ASN A 49 5.75 -12.36 -8.95
N ALA A 50 4.75 -13.12 -9.40
CA ALA A 50 4.03 -12.84 -10.65
C ALA A 50 3.18 -11.56 -10.52
N LEU A 51 2.53 -11.35 -9.37
CA LEU A 51 1.85 -10.06 -9.07
C LEU A 51 2.83 -8.89 -9.11
N ARG A 52 4.07 -9.06 -8.63
CA ARG A 52 5.11 -8.01 -8.74
C ARG A 52 5.46 -7.69 -10.19
N VAL A 53 5.56 -8.69 -11.05
CA VAL A 53 5.76 -8.47 -12.50
C VAL A 53 4.59 -7.66 -13.06
N ILE A 54 3.33 -8.04 -12.77
CA ILE A 54 2.13 -7.33 -13.23
C ILE A 54 2.14 -5.87 -12.78
N PHE A 55 2.40 -5.60 -11.50
CA PHE A 55 2.48 -4.23 -10.96
C PHE A 55 3.60 -3.41 -11.64
N ASN A 56 4.73 -4.05 -11.96
CA ASN A 56 5.81 -3.38 -12.70
C ASN A 56 5.45 -3.12 -14.15
N ILE A 57 4.75 -4.04 -14.84
CA ILE A 57 4.24 -3.81 -16.20
C ILE A 57 3.36 -2.57 -16.21
N ILE A 58 2.36 -2.51 -15.32
CA ILE A 58 1.41 -1.39 -15.25
C ILE A 58 2.14 -0.08 -14.90
N SER A 59 3.09 -0.15 -13.97
CA SER A 59 3.94 0.99 -13.63
C SER A 59 4.72 1.49 -14.84
N ILE A 60 5.33 0.59 -15.62
CA ILE A 60 6.13 0.94 -16.80
C ILE A 60 5.30 1.63 -17.88
N ILE A 61 4.09 1.13 -18.14
CA ILE A 61 3.20 1.67 -19.19
C ILE A 61 2.30 2.81 -18.69
N SER A 62 2.44 3.24 -17.42
CA SER A 62 1.48 4.14 -16.77
C SER A 62 1.25 5.45 -17.51
N ASN A 63 2.29 6.03 -18.12
CA ASN A 63 2.21 7.27 -18.91
C ASN A 63 1.45 7.10 -20.23
N GLU A 64 1.30 5.87 -20.69
CA GLU A 64 0.71 5.51 -21.97
C GLU A 64 -0.76 5.12 -21.78
N GLN A 65 -1.19 4.82 -20.55
CA GLN A 65 -2.58 4.47 -20.27
C GLN A 65 -3.53 5.66 -20.47
N PHE A 66 -4.67 5.42 -21.11
CA PHE A 66 -5.69 6.43 -21.37
C PHE A 66 -7.11 5.86 -21.33
N ARG A 67 -8.08 6.74 -21.09
CA ARG A 67 -9.51 6.48 -21.26
C ARG A 67 -9.91 6.77 -22.71
N PRO A 68 -10.57 5.84 -23.43
CA PRO A 68 -11.02 6.05 -24.81
C PRO A 68 -11.86 7.31 -24.98
N GLU A 69 -12.76 7.58 -24.03
CA GLU A 69 -13.67 8.73 -24.03
C GLU A 69 -12.92 10.06 -24.02
N ASP A 70 -11.85 10.15 -23.22
CA ASP A 70 -11.06 11.37 -23.06
C ASP A 70 -10.09 11.57 -24.24
N ARG A 71 -9.67 10.47 -24.90
CA ARG A 71 -8.60 10.48 -25.91
C ARG A 71 -8.86 9.50 -27.08
N PRO A 72 -9.92 9.73 -27.88
CA PRO A 72 -10.28 8.83 -28.99
C PRO A 72 -9.20 8.75 -30.08
N LYS A 73 -8.38 9.80 -30.24
CA LYS A 73 -7.22 9.80 -31.17
C LYS A 73 -6.06 8.92 -30.72
N GLN A 74 -5.92 8.64 -29.41
CA GLN A 74 -4.93 7.66 -28.92
C GLN A 74 -5.42 6.23 -29.17
N LEU A 75 -6.75 6.03 -29.07
CA LEU A 75 -7.61 4.99 -29.66
C LEU A 75 -7.03 4.22 -30.85
N SER A 76 -7.48 4.67 -32.02
CA SER A 76 -6.61 5.65 -32.61
C SER A 76 -5.24 5.06 -32.97
N LEU A 77 -4.21 5.86 -32.76
CA LEU A 77 -2.81 5.51 -33.00
C LEU A 77 -2.40 4.12 -32.51
N PHE A 78 -2.93 3.64 -31.38
CA PHE A 78 -2.65 2.29 -30.91
C PHE A 78 -3.09 1.21 -31.91
N ASP A 79 -4.29 1.30 -32.46
CA ASP A 79 -4.79 0.32 -33.43
C ASP A 79 -3.94 0.33 -34.72
N ASP A 80 -3.46 1.50 -35.15
CA ASP A 80 -2.59 1.61 -36.33
C ASP A 80 -1.19 1.00 -36.06
N ASP A 81 -0.67 1.17 -34.84
CA ASP A 81 0.66 0.68 -34.47
C ASP A 81 0.69 -0.82 -34.13
N PHE A 82 -0.38 -1.34 -33.51
CA PHE A 82 -0.39 -2.68 -32.90
C PHE A 82 -1.37 -3.67 -33.50
N GLU A 83 -2.35 -3.22 -34.30
CA GLU A 83 -3.36 -4.07 -34.93
C GLU A 83 -3.26 -4.04 -36.47
N THR A 84 -2.07 -3.83 -37.03
CA THR A 84 -1.86 -3.92 -38.48
C THR A 84 -1.45 -5.31 -38.95
N GLU A 85 -0.67 -6.03 -38.14
CA GLU A 85 -0.05 -7.30 -38.50
C GLU A 85 -0.21 -8.35 -37.38
N ASN A 86 -0.25 -9.63 -37.76
CA ASN A 86 -0.22 -10.74 -36.81
C ASN A 86 1.10 -10.75 -36.03
N ASN A 87 1.10 -11.32 -34.82
CA ASN A 87 2.31 -11.48 -34.00
C ASN A 87 3.03 -10.16 -33.69
N THR A 88 2.26 -9.12 -33.42
CA THR A 88 2.75 -7.81 -33.00
C THR A 88 2.90 -7.74 -31.46
N PHE A 89 4.06 -7.30 -30.99
CA PHE A 89 4.42 -7.28 -29.58
C PHE A 89 5.04 -5.96 -29.13
N ALA A 90 4.94 -5.69 -27.83
CA ALA A 90 5.75 -4.69 -27.14
C ALA A 90 6.84 -5.36 -26.29
N LEU A 91 8.02 -4.75 -26.26
CA LEU A 91 9.14 -5.19 -25.45
C LEU A 91 9.17 -4.42 -24.12
N LEU A 92 9.23 -5.16 -23.01
CA LEU A 92 9.44 -4.60 -21.67
C LEU A 92 10.68 -5.24 -21.04
N LYS A 93 11.29 -4.50 -20.11
CA LYS A 93 12.43 -4.96 -19.31
C LYS A 93 12.23 -4.55 -17.84
N ILE A 94 12.34 -5.52 -16.92
CA ILE A 94 12.20 -5.28 -15.47
C ILE A 94 13.45 -5.78 -14.73
N LYS A 95 13.91 -5.00 -13.74
CA LYS A 95 15.01 -5.38 -12.87
C LYS A 95 14.62 -6.56 -11.98
N ASN A 96 15.44 -7.59 -11.92
CA ASN A 96 15.13 -8.85 -11.21
C ASN A 96 14.91 -8.63 -9.71
N SER A 97 15.59 -7.66 -9.10
CA SER A 97 15.41 -7.27 -7.70
C SER A 97 14.01 -6.72 -7.38
N LYS A 98 13.28 -6.20 -8.39
CA LYS A 98 11.88 -5.77 -8.23
C LYS A 98 10.90 -6.94 -8.25
N ILE A 99 11.32 -8.10 -8.76
CA ILE A 99 10.48 -9.32 -8.80
C ILE A 99 10.77 -10.16 -7.55
N SER A 100 12.05 -10.30 -7.22
CA SER A 100 12.55 -11.04 -6.07
C SER A 100 13.45 -10.14 -5.22
N PRO A 101 12.89 -9.42 -4.22
CA PRO A 101 13.67 -8.57 -3.31
C PRO A 101 14.69 -9.35 -2.47
N SER A 102 14.49 -10.66 -2.30
CA SER A 102 15.45 -11.57 -1.65
C SER A 102 16.66 -11.89 -2.55
N GLY A 103 16.64 -11.50 -3.83
CA GLY A 103 17.67 -11.83 -4.80
C GLY A 103 17.60 -13.25 -5.37
N SER A 104 16.55 -14.01 -5.06
CA SER A 104 16.42 -15.40 -5.54
C SER A 104 16.09 -15.46 -7.03
N THR A 105 17.05 -15.91 -7.85
CA THR A 105 16.88 -16.13 -9.30
C THR A 105 15.77 -17.13 -9.62
N LYS A 106 15.67 -18.23 -8.85
CA LYS A 106 14.61 -19.24 -9.02
C LYS A 106 13.21 -18.63 -8.90
N GLN A 107 13.03 -17.72 -7.95
CA GLN A 107 11.76 -17.01 -7.76
C GLN A 107 11.41 -16.09 -8.94
N VAL A 108 12.43 -15.48 -9.57
CA VAL A 108 12.27 -14.64 -10.77
C VAL A 108 11.85 -15.51 -11.96
N ILE A 109 12.59 -16.60 -12.22
CA ILE A 109 12.29 -17.53 -13.32
C ILE A 109 10.87 -18.09 -13.19
N ASN A 110 10.52 -18.61 -12.00
CA ASN A 110 9.19 -19.17 -11.75
C ASN A 110 8.06 -18.15 -11.98
N ALA A 111 8.28 -16.87 -11.66
CA ALA A 111 7.29 -15.82 -11.87
C ALA A 111 7.03 -15.57 -13.36
N TYR A 112 8.10 -15.47 -14.16
CA TYR A 112 7.99 -15.27 -15.60
C TYR A 112 7.45 -16.51 -16.32
N GLU A 113 7.89 -17.71 -15.95
CA GLU A 113 7.31 -18.95 -16.49
C GLU A 113 5.81 -19.06 -16.20
N PHE A 114 5.39 -18.73 -14.96
CA PHE A 114 3.98 -18.71 -14.61
C PHE A 114 3.21 -17.76 -15.53
N LEU A 115 3.66 -16.52 -15.70
CA LEU A 115 2.94 -15.54 -16.53
C LEU A 115 2.96 -15.85 -18.03
N ALA A 116 3.97 -16.55 -18.52
CA ALA A 116 4.03 -17.00 -19.90
C ALA A 116 3.04 -18.13 -20.19
N LYS A 117 2.84 -19.04 -19.23
CA LYS A 117 1.96 -20.22 -19.37
C LYS A 117 0.52 -19.96 -18.91
N PHE A 118 0.34 -19.13 -17.89
CA PHE A 118 -0.95 -18.85 -17.29
C PHE A 118 -1.84 -18.08 -18.27
N LYS A 119 -3.05 -18.62 -18.51
CA LYS A 119 -3.98 -18.13 -19.55
C LYS A 119 -3.26 -17.98 -20.90
N MET A 120 -2.38 -18.91 -21.26
CA MET A 120 -1.83 -18.96 -22.61
C MET A 120 -2.88 -19.56 -23.56
N GLY A 121 -3.18 -18.86 -24.65
CA GLY A 121 -4.18 -19.31 -25.60
C GLY A 121 -4.20 -18.46 -26.87
N TRP A 122 -5.09 -18.82 -27.79
CA TRP A 122 -5.36 -18.04 -29.00
C TRP A 122 -6.30 -16.88 -28.67
N TYR A 123 -5.77 -15.66 -28.72
CA TYR A 123 -6.54 -14.44 -28.57
C TYR A 123 -6.84 -13.81 -29.93
N LYS A 124 -8.03 -13.22 -30.04
CA LYS A 124 -8.51 -12.55 -31.25
C LYS A 124 -8.72 -11.07 -30.97
N SER A 125 -8.29 -10.23 -31.89
CA SER A 125 -8.69 -8.83 -31.97
C SER A 125 -9.11 -8.48 -33.40
N GLN A 126 -9.84 -7.38 -33.56
CA GLN A 126 -10.21 -6.85 -34.87
C GLN A 126 -9.51 -5.52 -35.05
N ASN A 127 -8.86 -5.34 -36.20
CA ASN A 127 -8.28 -4.05 -36.53
C ASN A 127 -9.33 -3.10 -37.13
N ARG A 128 -8.92 -1.85 -37.36
CA ARG A 128 -9.81 -0.83 -37.95
C ARG A 128 -10.37 -1.16 -39.34
N LYS A 129 -9.75 -2.09 -40.07
CA LYS A 129 -10.22 -2.57 -41.38
C LYS A 129 -11.18 -3.77 -41.25
N GLY A 130 -11.54 -4.18 -40.03
CA GLY A 130 -12.38 -5.34 -39.75
C GLY A 130 -11.68 -6.69 -39.90
N LYS A 131 -10.35 -6.71 -40.11
CA LYS A 131 -9.58 -7.95 -40.24
C LYS A 131 -9.33 -8.56 -38.86
N GLU A 132 -9.63 -9.85 -38.70
CA GLU A 132 -9.32 -10.61 -37.50
C GLU A 132 -7.80 -10.85 -37.40
N ILE A 133 -7.23 -10.52 -36.25
CA ILE A 133 -5.85 -10.76 -35.87
C ILE A 133 -5.85 -11.81 -34.77
N LYS A 134 -5.06 -12.87 -34.97
CA LYS A 134 -4.89 -13.94 -33.99
C LYS A 134 -3.50 -13.89 -33.42
N THR A 135 -3.37 -14.04 -32.11
CA THR A 135 -2.07 -14.16 -31.44
C THR A 135 -2.14 -15.25 -30.38
N PHE A 136 -1.16 -16.16 -30.40
CA PHE A 136 -1.00 -17.18 -29.37
C PHE A 136 0.02 -16.71 -28.34
N ALA A 137 -0.44 -16.38 -27.13
CA ALA A 137 0.43 -15.87 -26.06
C ALA A 137 -0.24 -15.99 -24.69
N GLY A 138 0.54 -16.06 -23.61
CA GLY A 138 0.09 -15.69 -22.26
C GLY A 138 0.14 -14.17 -22.07
N LEU A 139 0.08 -13.68 -20.82
CA LEU A 139 0.26 -12.24 -20.56
C LEU A 139 1.58 -11.72 -21.10
N ILE A 140 2.62 -12.56 -20.99
CA ILE A 140 3.93 -12.29 -21.55
C ILE A 140 4.37 -13.43 -22.47
N SER A 141 5.40 -13.19 -23.26
CA SER A 141 6.03 -14.17 -24.14
C SER A 141 7.54 -14.00 -24.15
N THR A 142 8.26 -15.09 -24.42
CA THR A 142 9.73 -15.12 -24.57
C THR A 142 10.47 -14.35 -23.47
N PRO A 143 10.30 -14.71 -22.19
CA PRO A 143 11.11 -14.13 -21.14
C PRO A 143 12.59 -14.50 -21.36
N THR A 144 13.45 -13.49 -21.35
CA THR A 144 14.91 -13.63 -21.51
C THR A 144 15.57 -13.04 -20.29
N TYR A 145 16.24 -13.89 -19.53
CA TYR A 145 16.99 -13.49 -18.34
C TYR A 145 18.35 -12.92 -18.78
N ASP A 146 18.61 -11.65 -18.46
CA ASP A 146 19.86 -10.95 -18.75
C ASP A 146 20.79 -11.06 -17.52
N GLU A 147 22.05 -11.45 -17.76
CA GLU A 147 23.10 -11.58 -16.74
C GLU A 147 23.32 -10.29 -15.94
N ARG A 148 22.96 -9.12 -16.50
CA ARG A 148 23.02 -7.81 -15.83
C ARG A 148 21.92 -7.59 -14.78
N GLY A 149 21.16 -8.62 -14.41
CA GLY A 149 20.17 -8.58 -13.34
C GLY A 149 18.79 -8.03 -13.78
N TYR A 150 18.46 -8.20 -15.06
CA TYR A 150 17.16 -7.83 -15.63
C TYR A 150 16.52 -9.03 -16.32
N THR A 151 15.22 -8.95 -16.57
CA THR A 151 14.53 -9.87 -17.49
C THR A 151 13.74 -9.04 -18.48
N SER A 152 13.95 -9.30 -19.77
CA SER A 152 13.14 -8.75 -20.86
C SER A 152 12.11 -9.76 -21.32
N PHE A 153 10.97 -9.28 -21.81
CA PHE A 153 9.89 -10.14 -22.30
C PHE A 153 8.98 -9.33 -23.24
N LEU A 154 8.16 -10.06 -24.00
CA LEU A 154 7.20 -9.50 -24.94
C LEU A 154 5.79 -9.51 -24.34
N ILE A 155 4.97 -8.52 -24.66
CA ILE A 155 3.52 -8.50 -24.40
C ILE A 155 2.81 -8.42 -25.74
N SER A 156 1.83 -9.30 -25.99
CA SER A 156 1.05 -9.27 -27.23
C SER A 156 0.18 -8.01 -27.32
N SER A 157 -0.13 -7.57 -28.54
CA SER A 157 -1.04 -6.44 -28.77
C SER A 157 -2.38 -6.59 -28.03
N TYR A 158 -2.93 -7.80 -27.97
CA TYR A 158 -4.16 -8.12 -27.23
C TYR A 158 -4.08 -7.76 -25.75
N TRP A 159 -3.06 -8.26 -25.04
CA TRP A 159 -2.91 -7.98 -23.60
C TRP A 159 -2.47 -6.54 -23.35
N LEU A 160 -1.63 -5.99 -24.22
CA LEU A 160 -1.19 -4.61 -24.15
C LEU A 160 -2.38 -3.63 -24.26
N LYS A 161 -3.32 -3.90 -25.19
CA LYS A 161 -4.55 -3.11 -25.34
C LYS A 161 -5.36 -3.08 -24.05
N LYS A 162 -5.58 -4.24 -23.42
CA LYS A 162 -6.30 -4.33 -22.13
C LYS A 162 -5.60 -3.61 -20.97
N LEU A 163 -4.28 -3.44 -21.05
CA LEU A 163 -3.49 -2.76 -20.03
C LEU A 163 -3.40 -1.23 -20.25
N ILE A 164 -3.37 -0.77 -21.50
CA ILE A 164 -3.25 0.64 -21.89
C ILE A 164 -4.61 1.32 -22.00
N VAL A 165 -5.59 0.65 -22.59
CA VAL A 165 -6.93 1.19 -22.84
C VAL A 165 -7.80 0.89 -21.62
N ILE A 166 -7.96 1.89 -20.74
CA ILE A 166 -8.57 1.73 -19.41
C ILE A 166 -9.79 2.64 -19.25
N PRO A 167 -10.96 2.31 -19.86
CA PRO A 167 -12.17 3.12 -19.72
C PRO A 167 -12.59 3.28 -18.25
N GLU A 168 -12.48 2.19 -17.50
CA GLU A 168 -12.65 2.15 -16.05
C GLU A 168 -11.42 1.56 -15.38
N TYR A 169 -10.99 2.15 -14.27
CA TYR A 169 -9.83 1.69 -13.52
C TYR A 169 -9.92 2.07 -12.05
N ASN A 170 -9.13 1.36 -11.25
CA ASN A 170 -8.96 1.64 -9.83
C ASN A 170 -7.52 2.05 -9.53
N TYR A 171 -7.36 3.02 -8.61
CA TYR A 171 -6.06 3.41 -8.10
C TYR A 171 -5.60 2.44 -7.02
N MET A 172 -4.37 1.96 -7.15
CA MET A 172 -3.74 1.05 -6.19
C MET A 172 -2.34 1.57 -5.86
N LEU A 173 -1.92 1.51 -4.60
CA LEU A 173 -0.54 1.86 -4.24
C LEU A 173 0.43 0.86 -4.89
N TYR A 174 1.43 1.35 -5.59
CA TYR A 174 2.45 0.51 -6.24
C TYR A 174 3.16 -0.37 -5.20
N GLN A 175 3.39 0.15 -4.00
CA GLN A 175 4.11 -0.55 -2.93
C GLN A 175 3.30 -1.66 -2.24
N LEU A 176 1.99 -1.79 -2.53
CA LEU A 176 1.13 -2.82 -1.93
C LEU A 176 1.71 -4.23 -2.11
N VAL A 177 2.21 -4.55 -3.31
CA VAL A 177 2.76 -5.86 -3.69
C VAL A 177 4.12 -6.18 -3.04
N TYR A 178 4.76 -5.17 -2.45
CA TYR A 178 6.03 -5.31 -1.72
C TYR A 178 5.82 -5.42 -0.22
N ASN A 179 4.81 -4.74 0.31
CA ASN A 179 4.50 -4.70 1.73
C ASN A 179 3.63 -5.89 2.19
N ILE A 180 2.79 -6.43 1.31
CA ILE A 180 1.92 -7.57 1.64
C ILE A 180 2.54 -8.87 1.12
N LYS A 181 2.79 -9.82 2.04
CA LYS A 181 3.40 -11.13 1.70
C LYS A 181 2.41 -12.12 1.10
N ASN A 182 1.14 -12.07 1.51
CA ASN A 182 0.12 -13.01 1.08
C ASN A 182 -0.51 -12.56 -0.25
N ASN A 183 -0.38 -13.37 -1.30
CA ASN A 183 -0.93 -13.08 -2.62
C ASN A 183 -2.47 -12.93 -2.60
N LYS A 184 -3.18 -13.75 -1.82
CA LYS A 184 -4.65 -13.68 -1.69
C LYS A 184 -5.11 -12.36 -1.06
N HIS A 185 -4.30 -11.74 -0.21
CA HIS A 185 -4.61 -10.42 0.36
C HIS A 185 -4.52 -9.31 -0.70
N ILE A 186 -3.56 -9.40 -1.62
CA ILE A 186 -3.42 -8.43 -2.72
C ILE A 186 -4.57 -8.59 -3.72
N ILE A 187 -4.90 -9.84 -4.07
CA ILE A 187 -6.06 -10.15 -4.91
C ILE A 187 -7.35 -9.64 -4.27
N PHE A 188 -7.52 -9.84 -2.95
CA PHE A 188 -8.65 -9.27 -2.22
C PHE A 188 -8.67 -7.74 -2.29
N ALA A 189 -7.53 -7.08 -2.18
CA ALA A 189 -7.45 -5.61 -2.32
C ALA A 189 -7.86 -5.13 -3.71
N ILE A 190 -7.45 -5.85 -4.77
CA ILE A 190 -7.87 -5.58 -6.15
C ILE A 190 -9.40 -5.71 -6.28
N TRP A 191 -9.98 -6.77 -5.72
CA TRP A 191 -11.43 -6.95 -5.70
C TRP A 191 -12.15 -5.87 -4.89
N LEU A 192 -11.62 -5.53 -3.71
CA LEU A 192 -12.18 -4.51 -2.81
C LEU A 192 -12.27 -3.15 -3.49
N ALA A 193 -11.26 -2.78 -4.28
CA ALA A 193 -11.24 -1.50 -4.99
C ALA A 193 -12.39 -1.36 -6.00
N LYS A 194 -12.93 -2.48 -6.51
CA LYS A 194 -14.07 -2.48 -7.42
C LYS A 194 -15.43 -2.37 -6.73
N LEU A 195 -15.49 -2.50 -5.40
CA LEU A 195 -16.76 -2.46 -4.69
C LEU A 195 -17.28 -1.02 -4.57
N PRO A 196 -18.61 -0.82 -4.63
CA PRO A 196 -19.19 0.48 -4.33
C PRO A 196 -18.95 0.84 -2.86
N SER A 197 -19.00 2.14 -2.55
CA SER A 197 -18.86 2.66 -1.18
C SER A 197 -19.95 2.15 -0.22
N SER A 198 -21.12 1.79 -0.74
CA SER A 198 -22.19 1.12 0.02
C SER A 198 -21.82 -0.30 0.48
N GLY A 199 -20.75 -0.86 -0.07
CA GLY A 199 -20.28 -2.21 0.25
C GLY A 199 -21.07 -3.31 -0.45
N THR A 200 -20.88 -4.53 0.04
CA THR A 200 -21.53 -5.75 -0.46
C THR A 200 -21.81 -6.72 0.68
N VAL A 201 -22.72 -7.67 0.44
CA VAL A 201 -23.01 -8.79 1.35
C VAL A 201 -22.92 -10.08 0.55
N LEU A 202 -22.06 -10.99 0.98
CA LEU A 202 -21.82 -12.26 0.31
C LEU A 202 -21.90 -13.43 1.29
N LYS A 203 -22.29 -14.61 0.79
CA LYS A 203 -22.20 -15.85 1.55
C LYS A 203 -20.73 -16.28 1.68
N LEU A 204 -20.40 -16.97 2.77
CA LEU A 204 -19.09 -17.60 2.95
C LEU A 204 -18.70 -18.49 1.77
N SER A 205 -19.63 -19.30 1.26
CA SER A 205 -19.37 -20.19 0.12
C SER A 205 -18.93 -19.41 -1.12
N THR A 206 -19.56 -18.27 -1.39
CA THR A 206 -19.17 -17.37 -2.50
C THR A 206 -17.76 -16.82 -2.30
N LEU A 207 -17.40 -16.41 -1.09
CA LEU A 207 -16.05 -15.88 -0.78
C LEU A 207 -14.98 -16.97 -0.82
N ASN A 208 -15.29 -18.17 -0.33
CA ASN A 208 -14.42 -19.34 -0.42
C ASN A 208 -14.14 -19.69 -1.88
N SER A 209 -15.19 -19.84 -2.69
CA SER A 209 -15.06 -20.09 -4.12
C SER A 209 -14.30 -18.97 -4.83
N LYS A 210 -14.62 -17.69 -4.54
CA LYS A 210 -13.99 -16.54 -5.18
C LYS A 210 -12.50 -16.45 -4.92
N PHE A 211 -12.00 -16.81 -3.74
CA PHE A 211 -10.58 -16.63 -3.39
C PHE A 211 -9.82 -17.96 -3.24
N ASP A 212 -10.44 -19.06 -3.68
CA ASP A 212 -9.90 -20.42 -3.51
C ASP A 212 -9.56 -20.70 -2.03
N LEU A 213 -10.51 -20.44 -1.13
CA LEU A 213 -10.34 -20.61 0.32
C LEU A 213 -11.29 -21.71 0.82
N ASN A 214 -10.91 -22.32 1.95
CA ASN A 214 -11.62 -23.47 2.52
C ASN A 214 -12.00 -23.23 3.99
N TYR A 215 -12.57 -22.06 4.31
CA TYR A 215 -13.04 -21.79 5.66
C TYR A 215 -14.38 -22.49 5.94
N ARG A 216 -14.44 -23.27 7.01
CA ARG A 216 -15.66 -23.99 7.41
C ARG A 216 -16.78 -23.08 7.93
N THR A 217 -16.42 -21.96 8.56
CA THR A 217 -17.39 -21.04 9.18
C THR A 217 -17.07 -19.59 8.83
N ALA A 218 -18.11 -18.76 8.76
CA ALA A 218 -17.99 -17.35 8.41
C ALA A 218 -17.20 -16.57 9.48
N ASN A 219 -17.37 -16.95 10.75
CA ASN A 219 -16.54 -16.43 11.84
C ASN A 219 -15.06 -16.77 11.63
N GLY A 220 -14.75 -18.02 11.26
CA GLY A 220 -13.38 -18.44 10.94
C GLY A 220 -12.76 -17.59 9.82
N PHE A 221 -13.50 -17.38 8.73
CA PHE A 221 -13.09 -16.52 7.63
C PHE A 221 -12.87 -15.06 8.09
N CYS A 222 -13.80 -14.50 8.86
CA CYS A 222 -13.71 -13.12 9.33
C CYS A 222 -12.49 -12.88 10.24
N PHE A 223 -12.27 -13.73 11.23
CA PHE A 223 -11.19 -13.53 12.21
C PHE A 223 -9.81 -13.96 11.73
N LYS A 224 -9.72 -14.98 10.85
CA LYS A 224 -8.43 -15.50 10.38
C LYS A 224 -7.99 -14.92 9.04
N PHE A 225 -8.93 -14.63 8.14
CA PHE A 225 -8.63 -14.04 6.83
C PHE A 225 -8.89 -12.53 6.83
N LEU A 226 -10.15 -12.09 6.93
CA LEU A 226 -10.50 -10.67 6.76
C LEU A 226 -9.81 -9.75 7.75
N LYS A 227 -9.68 -10.16 9.02
CA LYS A 227 -8.95 -9.36 10.02
C LYS A 227 -7.49 -9.12 9.61
N GLN A 228 -6.81 -10.13 9.08
CA GLN A 228 -5.42 -9.99 8.64
C GLN A 228 -5.30 -9.12 7.37
N VAL A 229 -6.23 -9.31 6.43
CA VAL A 229 -6.31 -8.47 5.22
C VAL A 229 -6.54 -7.02 5.63
N LYS A 230 -7.55 -6.74 6.47
CA LYS A 230 -7.87 -5.40 6.97
C LYS A 230 -6.65 -4.73 7.61
N CYS A 231 -5.98 -5.39 8.55
CA CYS A 231 -4.77 -4.83 9.20
C CYS A 231 -3.66 -4.49 8.18
N SER A 232 -3.55 -5.25 7.09
CA SER A 232 -2.58 -4.97 6.03
C SER A 232 -3.00 -3.77 5.17
N LEU A 233 -4.28 -3.70 4.80
CA LEU A 233 -4.81 -2.64 3.94
C LEU A 233 -4.94 -1.30 4.66
N ASP A 234 -5.23 -1.30 5.96
CA ASP A 234 -5.21 -0.08 6.78
C ASP A 234 -3.89 0.68 6.68
N LYS A 235 -2.78 -0.05 6.53
CA LYS A 235 -1.41 0.49 6.48
C LYS A 235 -0.89 0.72 5.07
N TYR A 236 -1.18 -0.22 4.15
CA TYR A 236 -0.47 -0.31 2.87
C TYR A 236 -1.35 -0.12 1.63
N SER A 237 -2.60 0.31 1.79
CA SER A 237 -3.56 0.56 0.71
C SER A 237 -4.21 1.93 0.88
N THR A 238 -4.74 2.50 -0.21
CA THR A 238 -5.61 3.70 -0.20
C THR A 238 -7.04 3.39 0.24
N VAL A 239 -7.44 2.13 0.14
CA VAL A 239 -8.76 1.61 0.50
C VAL A 239 -8.60 0.42 1.43
N SER A 240 -9.35 0.44 2.53
CA SER A 240 -9.53 -0.68 3.45
C SER A 240 -11.03 -0.90 3.65
N PHE A 241 -11.44 -1.68 4.66
CA PHE A 241 -12.83 -2.07 4.82
C PHE A 241 -13.19 -2.41 6.27
N THR A 242 -14.46 -2.25 6.59
CA THR A 242 -15.08 -2.87 7.76
C THR A 242 -15.85 -4.13 7.33
N PHE A 243 -16.06 -5.05 8.26
CA PHE A 243 -16.87 -6.23 8.00
C PHE A 243 -17.74 -6.60 9.20
N LYS A 244 -18.91 -7.19 8.92
CA LYS A 244 -19.76 -7.83 9.94
C LYS A 244 -20.20 -9.20 9.46
N CYS A 245 -20.23 -10.15 10.38
CA CYS A 245 -20.66 -11.53 10.14
C CYS A 245 -22.05 -11.73 10.77
N LYS A 246 -23.00 -12.27 9.99
CA LYS A 246 -24.32 -12.71 10.49
C LYS A 246 -24.62 -14.08 9.90
N ALA A 247 -24.53 -15.12 10.71
CA ALA A 247 -24.60 -16.52 10.27
C ALA A 247 -23.59 -16.81 9.15
N GLU A 248 -24.04 -17.12 7.93
CA GLU A 248 -23.17 -17.36 6.77
C GLU A 248 -22.93 -16.13 5.90
N TYR A 249 -23.60 -15.02 6.19
CA TYR A 249 -23.51 -13.79 5.42
C TYR A 249 -22.46 -12.87 6.01
N ILE A 250 -21.59 -12.37 5.14
CA ILE A 250 -20.48 -11.49 5.47
C ILE A 250 -20.69 -10.18 4.71
N SER A 251 -20.89 -9.11 5.46
CA SER A 251 -20.96 -7.75 4.93
C SER A 251 -19.56 -7.15 4.90
N ILE A 252 -19.19 -6.49 3.81
CA ILE A 252 -17.88 -5.84 3.60
C ILE A 252 -18.15 -4.42 3.10
N HIS A 253 -17.68 -3.41 3.82
CA HIS A 253 -17.93 -1.99 3.52
C HIS A 253 -16.59 -1.27 3.38
N PRO A 254 -16.22 -0.85 2.15
CA PRO A 254 -14.96 -0.15 1.90
C PRO A 254 -14.91 1.23 2.58
N TYR A 255 -13.71 1.71 2.93
CA TYR A 255 -13.45 3.08 3.34
C TYR A 255 -12.05 3.54 2.91
N SER A 256 -11.87 4.86 2.74
CA SER A 256 -10.56 5.44 2.44
C SER A 256 -9.65 5.49 3.67
N THR A 257 -8.39 5.11 3.51
CA THR A 257 -7.37 5.07 4.59
C THR A 257 -6.65 6.41 4.80
N SER A 258 -6.91 7.42 3.97
CA SER A 258 -6.31 8.77 4.06
C SER A 258 -6.38 9.36 5.49
N LYS A 259 -7.52 9.23 6.15
CA LYS A 259 -7.72 9.69 7.54
C LYS A 259 -6.95 8.88 8.59
N LEU A 260 -6.63 7.61 8.32
CA LEU A 260 -5.83 6.77 9.21
C LEU A 260 -4.34 7.11 9.10
N GLN A 261 -3.87 7.39 7.89
CA GLN A 261 -2.48 7.81 7.64
C GLN A 261 -2.16 9.18 8.26
N GLU A 262 -3.11 10.13 8.24
CA GLU A 262 -2.99 11.39 8.96
C GLU A 262 -2.89 11.19 10.48
N ALA A 263 -3.64 10.25 11.04
CA ALA A 263 -3.60 9.92 12.46
C ALA A 263 -2.25 9.29 12.86
N GLU A 264 -1.72 8.33 12.09
CA GLU A 264 -0.42 7.70 12.34
C GLU A 264 0.74 8.71 12.23
N LEU A 265 0.73 9.60 11.22
CA LEU A 265 1.72 10.68 11.08
C LEU A 265 1.72 11.65 12.28
N ASN A 266 0.55 11.91 12.87
CA ASN A 266 0.44 12.76 14.05
C ASN A 266 1.00 12.07 15.30
N THR A 267 0.77 10.75 15.45
CA THR A 267 1.34 9.96 16.55
C THR A 267 2.87 9.92 16.49
N ASP A 268 3.47 9.76 15.30
CA ASP A 268 4.93 9.77 15.14
C ASP A 268 5.55 11.14 15.47
N ARG A 269 4.90 12.24 15.04
CA ARG A 269 5.34 13.61 15.41
C ARG A 269 5.28 13.84 16.91
N GLU A 270 4.23 13.34 17.57
CA GLU A 270 4.07 13.46 19.01
C GLU A 270 5.16 12.68 19.76
N HIS A 271 5.46 11.44 19.36
CA HIS A 271 6.55 10.65 19.94
C HIS A 271 7.92 11.31 19.77
N LEU A 272 8.20 11.89 18.61
CA LEU A 272 9.42 12.66 18.37
C LEU A 272 9.49 13.90 19.26
N PHE A 273 8.39 14.64 19.40
CA PHE A 273 8.31 15.81 20.30
C PHE A 273 8.54 15.42 21.76
N ILE A 274 7.88 14.37 22.25
CA ILE A 274 8.04 13.87 23.63
C ILE A 274 9.50 13.51 23.90
N THR A 275 10.11 12.76 22.99
CA THR A 275 11.51 12.32 23.11
C THR A 275 12.46 13.51 23.12
N TYR A 276 12.24 14.47 22.22
CA TYR A 276 13.00 15.73 22.17
C TYR A 276 12.89 16.50 23.49
N ARG A 277 11.69 16.67 24.03
CA ARG A 277 11.46 17.44 25.27
C ARG A 277 12.08 16.78 26.50
N ILE A 278 11.98 15.46 26.64
CA ILE A 278 12.65 14.73 27.73
C ILE A 278 14.18 14.93 27.66
N ASN A 279 14.75 14.80 26.46
CA ASN A 279 16.18 15.03 26.24
C ASN A 279 16.58 16.48 26.53
N TYR A 280 15.74 17.45 26.19
CA TYR A 280 15.94 18.85 26.53
C TYR A 280 16.02 19.05 28.04
N PHE A 281 15.06 18.51 28.81
CA PHE A 281 15.09 18.62 30.28
C PHE A 281 16.32 17.96 30.88
N LYS A 282 16.62 16.72 30.44
CA LYS A 282 17.80 15.96 30.89
C LYS A 282 19.09 16.76 30.72
N LYS A 283 19.31 17.30 29.52
CA LYS A 283 20.53 18.06 29.17
C LYS A 283 20.58 19.41 29.89
N ARG A 284 19.50 20.19 29.84
CA ARG A 284 19.48 21.57 30.35
C ARG A 284 19.65 21.63 31.86
N TYR A 285 19.07 20.68 32.59
CA TYR A 285 19.03 20.68 34.05
C TYR A 285 19.96 19.63 34.68
N LYS A 286 20.82 18.98 33.88
CA LYS A 286 21.80 17.97 34.31
C LYS A 286 21.18 16.86 35.17
N LEU A 287 20.05 16.33 34.72
CA LEU A 287 19.32 15.29 35.45
C LEU A 287 19.93 13.91 35.18
N GLN A 288 20.06 13.10 36.23
CA GLN A 288 20.46 11.70 36.07
C GLN A 288 19.26 10.83 35.68
N GLU A 289 19.51 9.77 34.93
CA GLU A 289 18.45 8.91 34.39
C GLU A 289 17.63 8.21 35.47
N GLN A 290 18.27 7.83 36.57
CA GLN A 290 17.63 7.23 37.75
C GLN A 290 16.69 8.22 38.45
N GLU A 291 17.00 9.52 38.44
CA GLU A 291 16.21 10.57 39.09
C GLU A 291 14.98 10.96 38.26
N MET A 292 14.99 10.68 36.96
CA MET A 292 13.94 11.07 36.03
C MET A 292 12.92 9.97 35.75
N GLN A 293 13.02 8.78 36.35
CA GLN A 293 12.17 7.65 35.97
C GLN A 293 10.68 7.98 36.03
N GLN A 294 10.24 8.58 37.14
CA GLN A 294 8.85 8.98 37.34
C GLN A 294 8.46 10.14 36.40
N PHE A 295 9.31 11.15 36.26
CA PHE A 295 9.12 12.25 35.31
C PHE A 295 8.94 11.74 33.87
N ILE A 296 9.80 10.84 33.42
CA ILE A 296 9.76 10.25 32.07
C ILE A 296 8.48 9.46 31.88
N TYR A 297 8.10 8.62 32.85
CA TYR A 297 6.87 7.85 32.79
C TYR A 297 5.64 8.76 32.63
N GLN A 298 5.51 9.74 33.52
CA GLN A 298 4.41 10.70 33.51
C GLN A 298 4.36 11.52 32.23
N TYR A 299 5.51 12.02 31.77
CA TYR A 299 5.60 12.86 30.57
C TYR A 299 5.35 12.06 29.27
N ARG A 300 5.71 10.77 29.22
CA ARG A 300 5.47 9.92 28.04
C ARG A 300 4.03 9.40 27.97
N ASN A 301 3.48 8.98 29.11
CA ASN A 301 2.31 8.10 29.10
C ASN A 301 1.00 8.81 29.47
N ILE A 302 1.06 10.00 30.09
CA ILE A 302 -0.14 10.68 30.60
C ILE A 302 -0.18 12.12 30.05
N VAL A 303 -1.04 12.32 29.03
CA VAL A 303 -1.17 13.58 28.28
C VAL A 303 -1.48 14.76 29.21
N GLN A 304 -2.42 14.59 30.14
CA GLN A 304 -2.82 15.64 31.08
C GLN A 304 -1.66 16.05 31.99
N THR A 305 -0.88 15.08 32.48
CA THR A 305 0.32 15.34 33.27
C THR A 305 1.38 16.06 32.44
N ARG A 306 1.60 15.65 31.19
CA ARG A 306 2.54 16.30 30.27
C ARG A 306 2.17 17.78 30.04
N GLU A 307 0.90 18.08 29.80
CA GLU A 307 0.43 19.47 29.66
C GLU A 307 0.66 20.29 30.93
N LEU A 308 0.41 19.70 32.10
CA LEU A 308 0.66 20.34 33.38
C LEU A 308 2.16 20.59 33.60
N ILE A 309 3.03 19.63 33.23
CA ILE A 309 4.49 19.80 33.25
C ILE A 309 4.90 20.98 32.35
N GLU A 310 4.40 21.06 31.11
CA GLU A 310 4.74 22.16 30.20
C GLU A 310 4.26 23.52 30.69
N LYS A 311 3.04 23.58 31.25
CA LYS A 311 2.51 24.80 31.89
C LYS A 311 3.37 25.23 33.07
N SER A 312 3.71 24.29 33.95
CA SER A 312 4.59 24.50 35.11
C SER A 312 5.97 24.96 34.68
N TYR A 313 6.51 24.40 33.60
CA TYR A 313 7.80 24.77 33.06
C TYR A 313 7.80 26.21 32.52
N ASN A 314 6.75 26.58 31.79
CA ASN A 314 6.60 27.95 31.31
C ASN A 314 6.51 28.95 32.47
N TYR A 315 5.82 28.58 33.55
CA TYR A 315 5.76 29.40 34.76
C TYR A 315 7.12 29.48 35.45
N PHE A 316 7.83 28.35 35.60
CA PHE A 316 9.20 28.27 36.13
C PHE A 316 10.14 29.23 35.39
N ILE A 317 10.12 29.22 34.06
CA ILE A 317 10.94 30.13 33.25
C ILE A 317 10.54 31.60 33.47
N LYS A 318 9.24 31.91 33.48
CA LYS A 318 8.76 33.28 33.72
C LYS A 318 9.13 33.80 35.11
N ARG A 319 8.99 32.96 36.15
CA ARG A 319 9.35 33.27 37.53
C ARG A 319 10.84 33.55 37.68
N ASN A 320 11.70 32.68 37.14
CA ASN A 320 13.16 32.88 37.16
C ASN A 320 13.58 34.16 36.44
N ARG A 321 12.98 34.47 35.28
CA ARG A 321 13.23 35.74 34.56
C ARG A 321 12.86 36.96 35.39
N LYS A 322 11.71 36.95 36.06
CA LYS A 322 11.28 38.06 36.94
C LYS A 322 12.26 38.29 38.09
N LEU A 323 12.79 37.20 38.65
CA LEU A 323 13.78 37.23 39.74
C LEU A 323 15.22 37.49 39.24
N LYS A 324 15.42 37.71 37.94
CA LYS A 324 16.74 37.85 37.29
C LYS A 324 17.68 36.67 37.56
N LEU A 325 17.13 35.48 37.83
CA LEU A 325 17.87 34.25 38.02
C LEU A 325 17.97 33.47 36.72
N ARG A 326 19.11 32.81 36.48
CA ARG A 326 19.22 31.90 35.35
C ARG A 326 18.58 30.57 35.73
N SER A 327 17.52 30.21 35.02
CA SER A 327 16.84 28.92 35.23
C SER A 327 17.77 27.71 35.19
N SER A 328 18.86 27.79 34.41
CA SER A 328 19.86 26.73 34.25
C SER A 328 20.74 26.49 35.48
N ASP A 329 20.70 27.38 36.46
CA ASP A 329 21.49 27.25 37.68
C ASP A 329 20.87 26.23 38.64
N ILE A 330 19.54 26.06 38.57
CA ILE A 330 18.79 25.01 39.27
C ILE A 330 19.03 23.69 38.53
N LYS A 331 19.63 22.70 39.18
CA LYS A 331 20.10 21.45 38.55
C LYS A 331 19.68 20.22 39.35
N GLY A 332 19.69 19.06 38.69
CA GLY A 332 19.45 17.77 39.32
C GLY A 332 18.08 17.71 40.01
N LYS A 333 18.02 17.00 41.14
CA LYS A 333 16.79 16.85 41.95
C LYS A 333 16.12 18.18 42.34
N PHE A 334 16.87 19.27 42.48
CA PHE A 334 16.28 20.57 42.82
C PHE A 334 15.36 21.10 41.73
N PHE A 335 15.71 20.88 40.46
CA PHE A 335 14.81 21.22 39.35
C PHE A 335 13.52 20.41 39.40
N LEU A 336 13.61 19.10 39.64
CA LEU A 336 12.43 18.24 39.71
C LEU A 336 11.53 18.58 40.90
N LYS A 337 12.11 18.94 42.06
CA LYS A 337 11.36 19.45 43.22
C LYS A 337 10.62 20.74 42.91
N GLU A 338 11.28 21.72 42.30
CA GLU A 338 10.63 22.97 41.91
C GLU A 338 9.51 22.74 40.90
N MET A 339 9.74 21.86 39.93
CA MET A 339 8.71 21.48 38.96
C MET A 339 7.52 20.82 39.64
N GLN A 340 7.74 19.91 40.60
CA GLN A 340 6.68 19.27 41.38
C GLN A 340 5.86 20.31 42.16
N GLN A 341 6.52 21.26 42.82
CA GLN A 341 5.84 22.33 43.56
C GLN A 341 4.95 23.17 42.65
N LEU A 342 5.48 23.63 41.51
CA LEU A 342 4.72 24.42 40.54
C LEU A 342 3.56 23.63 39.93
N MET A 343 3.74 22.33 39.68
CA MET A 343 2.66 21.46 39.24
C MET A 343 1.56 21.34 40.29
N THR A 344 1.92 21.18 41.56
CA THR A 344 0.96 21.11 42.68
C THR A 344 0.19 22.43 42.83
N GLU A 345 0.87 23.59 42.76
CA GLU A 345 0.24 24.91 42.79
C GLU A 345 -0.77 25.07 41.64
N LEU A 346 -0.33 24.86 40.40
CA LEU A 346 -1.18 25.01 39.22
C LEU A 346 -2.34 23.99 39.17
N TYR A 347 -2.12 22.79 39.68
CA TYR A 347 -3.17 21.78 39.78
C TYR A 347 -4.24 22.19 40.79
N ARG A 348 -3.85 22.67 41.98
CA ARG A 348 -4.78 23.11 43.04
C ARG A 348 -5.65 24.28 42.60
N ASP A 349 -5.15 25.15 41.74
CA ASP A 349 -5.91 26.26 41.15
C ASP A 349 -6.93 25.82 40.10
N SER A 350 -6.80 24.61 39.56
CA SER A 350 -7.73 24.06 38.58
C SER A 350 -9.07 23.66 39.21
N ARG A 351 -10.12 23.57 38.38
CA ARG A 351 -11.44 23.10 38.82
C ARG A 351 -11.37 21.70 39.47
N MET A 352 -10.49 20.84 38.97
CA MET A 352 -10.29 19.49 39.51
C MET A 352 -9.52 19.52 40.84
N GLY A 353 -8.50 20.38 40.96
CA GLY A 353 -7.75 20.52 42.21
C GLY A 353 -8.57 21.13 43.35
N LYS A 354 -9.58 21.95 43.05
CA LYS A 354 -10.55 22.40 44.08
C LYS A 354 -11.43 21.27 44.62
N PHE A 355 -11.67 20.23 43.82
CA PHE A 355 -12.48 19.06 44.20
C PHE A 355 -11.63 17.95 44.83
N LEU A 356 -10.40 17.75 44.33
CA LEU A 356 -9.46 16.74 44.80
C LEU A 356 -8.07 17.38 45.02
N PRO A 357 -7.83 18.05 46.15
CA PRO A 357 -6.64 18.91 46.36
C PRO A 357 -5.29 18.18 46.36
N ASP A 358 -5.30 16.88 46.62
CA ASP A 358 -4.10 16.02 46.68
C ASP A 358 -4.02 15.03 45.51
N GLY A 359 -4.85 15.21 44.48
CA GLY A 359 -4.86 14.38 43.27
C GLY A 359 -3.82 14.77 42.22
N TYR A 360 -2.80 15.55 42.58
CA TYR A 360 -1.81 16.03 41.62
C TYR A 360 -0.83 14.91 41.20
N PRO A 361 -0.36 14.90 39.94
CA PRO A 361 0.64 13.93 39.50
C PRO A 361 1.97 14.11 40.23
N VAL A 362 2.56 12.98 40.66
CA VAL A 362 3.90 12.94 41.27
C VAL A 362 4.92 12.58 40.19
N ILE A 363 5.87 13.49 39.96
CA ILE A 363 6.94 13.40 38.96
C ILE A 363 8.34 13.27 39.58
N PHE A 364 8.46 13.46 40.89
CA PHE A 364 9.71 13.47 41.66
C PHE A 364 9.54 12.83 43.03
#